data_AF-A0A533RUH3-F1
#
_entry.id   AF-A0A533RUH3-F1
#
_cell.length_a   1.000
_cell.length_b   1.000
_cell.length_c   1.000
_cell.angle_alpha   90.00
_cell.angle_beta   90.00
_cell.angle_gamma   90.00
#
_symmetry.space_group_name_H-M   'P 1'
#
loop_
_entity.id
_entity.type
_entity.pdbx_description
1 polymer ?
#
loop_
_entity_poly.entity_id
_entity_poly.type
_entity_poly.pdbx_seq_one_letter_code
_entity_poly.pdbx_strand_id
1 'polypeptide(L)'
;MEPGVARGLGPDLVFSRLWETTGVRGVLQDLLASRHFEFLVERAVYLSVLHRIFASGSDCAAARWRRDVRVSGAEELSLHHLYRAMRWLGDVKDEVEERLFARRRDLFTSMTLAFFDTTSLYFEGRGGES
;
A
#
# COMPACT_ATOMS: atom_id res chain seq x y z
N MET A 1 -36.07 7.99 -6.33
CA MET A 1 -35.12 8.03 -5.19
C MET A 1 -33.93 7.21 -5.66
N GLU A 2 -32.89 7.86 -6.16
CA GLU A 2 -31.67 7.18 -6.63
C GLU A 2 -31.12 6.32 -5.48
N PRO A 3 -30.77 5.04 -5.71
CA PRO A 3 -30.20 4.22 -4.65
C PRO A 3 -28.93 4.91 -4.14
N GLY A 4 -28.94 5.29 -2.87
CA GLY A 4 -27.75 5.85 -2.22
C GLY A 4 -26.64 4.82 -2.37
N VAL A 5 -25.58 5.17 -3.12
CA VAL A 5 -24.45 4.27 -3.40
C VAL A 5 -23.83 3.89 -2.07
N ALA A 6 -24.19 2.71 -1.56
CA ALA A 6 -23.70 2.20 -0.30
C ALA A 6 -22.23 1.86 -0.47
N ARG A 7 -21.35 2.63 0.17
CA ARG A 7 -19.91 2.35 0.20
C ARG A 7 -19.59 1.42 1.36
N GLY A 8 -18.83 0.37 1.10
CA GLY A 8 -18.32 -0.51 2.15
C GLY A 8 -17.32 0.23 3.04
N LEU A 9 -17.59 0.31 4.34
CA LEU A 9 -16.65 0.85 5.35
C LEU A 9 -15.62 -0.19 5.81
N GLY A 10 -15.89 -1.48 5.55
CA GLY A 10 -15.24 -2.63 6.19
C GLY A 10 -13.70 -2.65 6.15
N PRO A 11 -13.05 -2.52 4.98
CA PRO A 11 -11.59 -2.65 4.89
C PRO A 11 -10.83 -1.62 5.74
N ASP A 12 -11.22 -0.34 5.67
CA ASP A 12 -10.45 0.72 6.31
C ASP A 12 -10.56 0.71 7.84
N LEU A 13 -11.69 0.26 8.41
CA LEU A 13 -11.92 0.26 9.85
C LEU A 13 -10.86 -0.53 10.64
N VAL A 14 -10.44 -1.69 10.12
CA VAL A 14 -9.45 -2.55 10.79
C VAL A 14 -8.05 -2.29 10.23
N PHE A 15 -7.94 -2.21 8.91
CA PHE A 15 -6.62 -2.15 8.28
C PHE A 15 -5.96 -0.78 8.42
N SER A 16 -6.70 0.29 8.67
CA SER A 16 -6.07 1.60 8.94
C SER A 16 -5.24 1.53 10.21
N ARG A 17 -5.76 0.84 11.23
CA ARG A 17 -5.06 0.63 12.49
C ARG A 17 -3.91 -0.34 12.33
N LEU A 18 -4.08 -1.44 11.60
CA LEU A 18 -2.97 -2.35 11.28
C LEU A 18 -1.86 -1.63 10.53
N TRP A 19 -2.20 -0.77 9.58
CA TRP A 19 -1.24 0.00 8.80
C TRP A 19 -0.41 0.99 9.65
N GLU A 20 -1.01 1.53 10.70
CA GLU A 20 -0.30 2.33 11.72
C GLU A 20 0.56 1.46 12.64
N THR A 21 0.01 0.39 13.22
CA THR A 21 0.69 -0.43 14.22
C THR A 21 1.84 -1.24 13.64
N THR A 22 1.71 -1.67 12.38
CA THR A 22 2.79 -2.30 11.61
C THR A 22 3.96 -1.35 11.35
N GLY A 23 3.77 -0.05 11.52
CA GLY A 23 4.76 0.99 11.30
C GLY A 23 4.90 1.43 9.85
N VAL A 24 4.15 0.85 8.92
CA VAL A 24 4.26 1.14 7.48
C VAL A 24 3.90 2.59 7.19
N ARG A 25 2.80 3.11 7.78
CA ARG A 25 2.44 4.53 7.63
C ARG A 25 3.60 5.46 7.97
N GLY A 26 4.21 5.25 9.14
CA GLY A 26 5.28 6.12 9.63
C GLY A 26 6.50 6.09 8.73
N VAL A 27 6.96 4.89 8.35
CA VAL A 27 8.11 4.73 7.44
C VAL A 27 7.88 5.43 6.11
N LEU A 28 6.70 5.26 5.50
CA LEU A 28 6.38 5.92 4.24
C LEU A 28 6.32 7.44 4.41
N GLN A 29 5.71 7.95 5.48
CA GLN A 29 5.63 9.39 5.74
C GLN A 29 7.01 10.02 5.96
N ASP A 30 7.90 9.34 6.69
CA ASP A 30 9.27 9.81 6.93
C ASP A 30 10.08 9.89 5.63
N LEU A 31 9.92 8.90 4.73
CA LEU A 31 10.58 8.90 3.41
C LEU A 31 9.98 9.93 2.45
N LEU A 32 8.71 10.28 2.63
CA LEU A 32 8.03 11.31 1.84
C LEU A 32 8.34 12.73 2.32
N ALA A 33 8.79 12.91 3.57
CA ALA A 33 8.98 14.24 4.17
C ALA A 33 9.97 15.14 3.40
N SER A 34 10.92 14.55 2.68
CA SER A 34 11.90 15.26 1.85
C SER A 34 11.44 15.52 0.41
N ARG A 35 10.22 15.11 0.04
CA ARG A 35 9.69 15.20 -1.34
C ARG A 35 8.34 15.93 -1.37
N HIS A 36 8.14 16.73 -2.41
CA HIS A 36 6.87 17.44 -2.62
C HIS A 36 6.02 16.69 -3.64
N PHE A 37 5.03 15.95 -3.15
CA PHE A 37 3.97 15.37 -3.98
C PHE A 37 2.69 16.18 -3.83
N GLU A 38 1.97 16.36 -4.93
CA GLU A 38 0.68 17.07 -4.97
C GLU A 38 -0.51 16.22 -4.50
N PHE A 39 -0.24 15.00 -4.01
CA PHE A 39 -1.26 14.05 -3.57
C PHE A 39 -0.73 13.17 -2.43
N LEU A 40 -1.65 12.51 -1.72
CA LEU A 40 -1.32 11.61 -0.61
C LEU A 40 -0.77 10.27 -1.11
N VAL A 41 0.53 10.24 -1.44
CA VAL A 41 1.24 9.04 -1.94
C VAL A 41 1.04 7.84 -1.03
N GLU A 42 1.19 8.06 0.27
CA GLU A 42 1.04 7.03 1.29
C GLU A 42 -0.38 6.42 1.29
N ARG A 43 -1.43 7.23 1.07
CA ARG A 43 -2.81 6.75 0.92
C ARG A 43 -3.01 5.96 -0.37
N ALA A 44 -2.31 6.32 -1.45
CA ALA A 44 -2.34 5.58 -2.71
C ALA A 44 -1.68 4.20 -2.59
N VAL A 45 -0.56 4.10 -1.87
CA VAL A 45 0.06 2.82 -1.52
C VAL A 45 -0.89 1.98 -0.67
N TYR A 46 -1.45 2.57 0.38
CA TYR A 46 -2.36 1.88 1.28
C TYR A 46 -3.62 1.36 0.55
N LEU A 47 -4.21 2.15 -0.36
CA LEU A 47 -5.33 1.72 -1.19
C LEU A 47 -4.98 0.50 -2.07
N SER A 48 -3.77 0.46 -2.66
CA SER A 48 -3.36 -0.68 -3.48
C SER A 48 -3.15 -1.94 -2.63
N VAL A 49 -2.61 -1.79 -1.40
CA VAL A 49 -2.47 -2.88 -0.43
C VAL A 49 -3.84 -3.43 -0.04
N LEU A 50 -4.78 -2.57 0.34
CA LEU A 50 -6.15 -3.00 0.66
C LEU A 50 -6.78 -3.75 -0.50
N HIS A 51 -6.67 -3.22 -1.72
CA HIS A 51 -7.21 -3.87 -2.90
C HIS A 51 -6.58 -5.26 -3.12
N ARG A 52 -5.26 -5.40 -2.94
CA ARG A 52 -4.57 -6.69 -3.06
C ARG A 52 -5.01 -7.71 -2.01
N ILE A 53 -5.37 -7.28 -0.80
CA ILE A 53 -5.84 -8.17 0.26
C ILE A 53 -7.28 -8.65 0.01
N PHE A 54 -8.16 -7.75 -0.46
CA PHE A 54 -9.59 -8.03 -0.54
C PHE A 54 -10.09 -8.46 -1.93
N ALA A 55 -9.40 -8.06 -3.00
CA ALA A 55 -9.83 -8.28 -4.39
C ALA A 55 -8.69 -8.73 -5.33
N SER A 56 -7.43 -8.69 -4.87
CA SER A 56 -6.25 -9.25 -5.54
C SER A 56 -6.02 -8.82 -7.00
N GLY A 57 -6.45 -7.61 -7.39
CA GLY A 57 -6.31 -7.12 -8.77
C GLY A 57 -5.28 -6.01 -8.97
N SER A 58 -5.20 -5.50 -10.20
CA SER A 58 -4.27 -4.43 -10.62
C SER A 58 -4.58 -3.05 -10.04
N ASP A 59 -3.69 -2.08 -10.23
CA ASP A 59 -3.93 -0.68 -9.84
C ASP A 59 -5.13 -0.06 -10.59
N CYS A 60 -5.40 -0.51 -11.82
CA CYS A 60 -6.59 -0.11 -12.57
C CYS A 60 -7.86 -0.65 -11.89
N ALA A 61 -7.83 -1.89 -11.42
CA ALA A 61 -8.93 -2.45 -10.64
C ALA A 61 -9.05 -1.75 -9.27
N ALA A 62 -7.94 -1.44 -8.59
CA ALA A 62 -7.93 -0.69 -7.34
C ALA A 62 -8.58 0.69 -7.48
N ALA A 63 -8.28 1.43 -8.55
CA ALA A 63 -8.86 2.74 -8.83
C ALA A 63 -10.38 2.69 -9.07
N ARG A 64 -10.90 1.57 -9.62
CA ARG A 64 -12.34 1.33 -9.77
C ARG A 64 -12.95 0.95 -8.42
N TRP A 65 -12.35 -0.02 -7.73
CA TRP A 65 -12.78 -0.53 -6.43
C TRP A 65 -12.92 0.55 -5.36
N ARG A 66 -12.02 1.54 -5.36
CA ARG A 66 -12.06 2.75 -4.51
C ARG A 66 -13.40 3.50 -4.57
N ARG A 67 -14.19 3.37 -5.64
CA ARG A 67 -15.51 4.02 -5.76
C ARG A 67 -16.55 3.37 -4.84
N ASP A 68 -16.37 2.09 -4.56
CA ASP A 68 -17.31 1.23 -3.85
C ASP A 68 -16.91 1.02 -2.37
N VAL A 69 -15.68 1.39 -2.01
CA VAL A 69 -15.18 1.32 -0.62
C VAL A 69 -14.79 2.70 -0.10
N ARG A 70 -15.00 2.93 1.19
CA ARG A 70 -14.50 4.13 1.85
C ARG A 70 -13.10 3.85 2.40
N VAL A 71 -12.13 4.66 1.98
CA VAL A 71 -10.77 4.66 2.50
C VAL A 71 -10.40 6.11 2.80
N SER A 72 -10.15 6.40 4.07
CA SER A 72 -9.93 7.76 4.56
C SER A 72 -8.65 8.36 3.97
N GLY A 73 -8.78 9.52 3.31
CA GLY A 73 -7.69 10.22 2.62
C GLY A 73 -7.41 9.70 1.21
N ALA A 74 -8.20 8.76 0.70
CA ALA A 74 -8.09 8.24 -0.66
C ALA A 74 -9.22 8.73 -1.58
N GLU A 75 -10.08 9.63 -1.13
CA GLU A 75 -11.30 10.04 -1.83
C GLU A 75 -11.03 10.72 -3.18
N GLU A 76 -9.93 11.46 -3.29
CA GLU A 76 -9.53 12.22 -4.47
C GLU A 76 -8.47 11.51 -5.31
N LEU A 77 -8.09 10.28 -4.92
CA LEU A 77 -7.09 9.52 -5.66
C LEU A 77 -7.64 9.05 -7.01
N SER A 78 -6.82 9.24 -8.04
CA SER A 78 -7.08 8.89 -9.43
C SER A 78 -6.10 7.81 -9.86
N LEU A 79 -6.34 7.18 -11.01
CA LEU A 79 -5.45 6.13 -11.54
C LEU A 79 -3.99 6.60 -11.69
N HIS A 80 -3.76 7.84 -12.15
CA HIS A 80 -2.39 8.35 -12.31
C HIS A 80 -1.69 8.57 -10.96
N HIS A 81 -2.42 8.86 -9.87
CA HIS A 81 -1.86 8.92 -8.53
C HIS A 81 -1.35 7.54 -8.08
N LEU A 82 -2.09 6.45 -8.38
CA LEU A 82 -1.63 5.09 -8.07
C LEU A 82 -0.33 4.75 -8.82
N TYR A 83 -0.27 5.04 -10.12
CA TYR A 83 0.96 4.77 -10.90
C TYR A 83 2.17 5.57 -10.41
N ARG A 84 1.99 6.86 -10.10
CA ARG A 84 3.07 7.68 -9.54
C ARG A 84 3.52 7.17 -8.17
N ALA A 85 2.57 6.72 -7.34
CA ALA A 85 2.88 6.12 -6.04
C ALA A 85 3.65 4.80 -6.17
N MET A 86 3.26 3.91 -7.09
CA MET A 86 3.96 2.64 -7.31
C MET A 86 5.36 2.85 -7.89
N ARG A 87 5.53 3.84 -8.79
CA ARG A 87 6.85 4.22 -9.28
C ARG A 87 7.75 4.68 -8.14
N TRP A 88 7.27 5.63 -7.32
CA TRP A 88 8.02 6.11 -6.16
C TRP A 88 8.34 4.97 -5.19
N LEU A 89 7.37 4.10 -4.88
CA LEU A 89 7.57 2.97 -3.97
C LEU A 89 8.61 1.99 -4.50
N GLY A 90 8.65 1.76 -5.81
CA GLY A 90 9.69 0.98 -6.46
C GLY A 90 11.09 1.57 -6.27
N ASP A 91 11.21 2.90 -6.38
CA ASP A 91 12.50 3.61 -6.21
C ASP A 91 13.03 3.53 -4.76
N VAL A 92 12.16 3.41 -3.76
CA VAL A 92 12.53 3.40 -2.32
C VAL A 92 12.26 2.07 -1.62
N LYS A 93 11.97 1.00 -2.38
CA LYS A 93 11.57 -0.30 -1.84
C LYS A 93 12.53 -0.81 -0.76
N ASP A 94 13.83 -0.80 -1.08
CA ASP A 94 14.85 -1.37 -0.19
C ASP A 94 14.97 -0.56 1.11
N GLU A 95 14.90 0.78 1.04
CA GLU A 95 14.87 1.65 2.22
C GLU A 95 13.62 1.40 3.10
N VAL A 96 12.46 1.16 2.49
CA VAL A 96 11.24 0.81 3.21
C VAL A 96 11.42 -0.50 3.97
N GLU A 97 11.96 -1.53 3.32
CA GLU A 97 12.21 -2.85 3.91
C GLU A 97 13.19 -2.76 5.09
N GLU A 98 14.30 -2.05 4.91
CA GLU A 98 15.31 -1.86 5.95
C GLU A 98 14.75 -1.11 7.17
N ARG A 99 13.99 -0.02 6.96
CA ARG A 99 13.40 0.75 8.06
C ARG A 99 12.32 -0.04 8.80
N LEU A 100 11.50 -0.82 8.09
CA LEU A 100 10.52 -1.70 8.71
C LEU A 100 11.18 -2.81 9.52
N PHE A 101 12.26 -3.41 9.00
CA PHE A 101 13.05 -4.41 9.70
C PHE A 101 13.67 -3.81 10.97
N ALA A 102 14.36 -2.67 10.87
CA ALA A 102 15.01 -2.00 11.99
C ALA A 102 14.00 -1.66 13.11
N ARG A 103 12.79 -1.23 12.75
CA ARG A 103 11.73 -0.89 13.71
C ARG A 103 11.19 -2.11 14.48
N ARG A 104 11.24 -3.30 13.89
CA ARG A 104 10.75 -4.55 14.50
C ARG A 104 11.85 -5.42 15.07
N ARG A 105 13.11 -4.99 14.97
CA ARG A 105 14.25 -5.70 15.51
C ARG A 105 14.26 -5.55 17.03
N ASP A 106 13.77 -6.56 17.72
CA ASP A 106 14.02 -6.71 19.15
C ASP A 106 15.39 -7.34 19.37
N LEU A 107 16.32 -6.56 19.93
CA LEU A 107 17.70 -6.97 20.20
C LEU A 107 17.86 -7.82 21.47
N PHE A 108 16.81 -7.99 22.25
CA PHE A 108 16.87 -8.61 23.58
C PHE A 108 15.87 -9.77 23.77
N THR A 109 15.37 -10.36 22.69
CA THR A 109 14.52 -11.55 22.81
C THR A 109 15.34 -12.79 23.20
N SER A 110 14.85 -13.56 24.15
CA SER A 110 15.46 -14.85 24.54
C SER A 110 15.26 -15.95 23.49
N MET A 111 14.41 -15.71 22.49
CA MET A 111 14.13 -16.64 21.39
C MET A 111 13.78 -15.87 20.10
N THR A 112 14.46 -16.20 19.01
CA THR A 112 14.19 -15.63 17.68
C THR A 112 13.61 -16.73 16.79
N LEU A 113 12.36 -16.56 16.34
CA LEU A 113 11.72 -17.46 15.38
C LEU A 113 11.54 -16.70 14.05
N ALA A 114 12.19 -17.19 12.99
CA ALA A 114 12.03 -16.67 11.64
C ALA A 114 11.12 -17.61 10.84
N PHE A 115 9.94 -17.13 10.46
CA PHE A 115 9.10 -17.80 9.47
C PHE A 115 9.63 -17.44 8.08
N PHE A 116 10.01 -18.46 7.30
CA PHE A 116 10.37 -18.29 5.90
C PHE A 116 9.40 -19.13 5.06
N ASP A 117 8.93 -18.54 3.97
CA ASP A 117 8.15 -19.20 2.93
C ASP A 117 8.66 -18.70 1.58
N THR A 118 8.62 -19.56 0.57
CA THR A 118 9.09 -19.21 -0.77
C THR A 118 7.89 -19.05 -1.67
N THR A 119 7.61 -17.81 -2.08
CA THR A 119 6.62 -17.54 -3.14
C THR A 119 7.34 -17.29 -4.46
N SER A 120 6.78 -17.80 -5.55
CA SER A 120 7.21 -17.48 -6.90
C SER A 120 6.44 -16.29 -7.44
N LEU A 121 7.11 -15.37 -8.12
CA LEU A 121 6.47 -14.31 -8.92
C LEU A 121 6.72 -14.63 -10.39
N TYR A 122 5.64 -14.82 -11.16
CA TYR A 122 5.70 -15.07 -12.60
C TYR A 122 5.17 -13.86 -13.35
N PHE A 123 5.90 -13.44 -14.38
CA PHE A 123 5.49 -12.37 -15.28
C PHE A 123 5.56 -12.89 -16.71
N GLU A 124 4.51 -12.61 -17.49
CA GLU A 124 4.47 -12.82 -18.93
C GLU A 124 4.19 -11.47 -19.59
N GLY A 125 4.96 -11.15 -20.63
CA GLY A 125 4.80 -9.91 -21.38
C GLY A 125 5.68 -9.95 -22.62
N ARG A 126 5.43 -9.06 -23.58
CA ARG A 126 6.20 -9.00 -24.83
C ARG A 126 7.66 -8.52 -24.65
N GLY A 127 8.07 -8.18 -23.43
CA GLY A 127 9.28 -7.40 -23.19
C GLY A 127 9.13 -5.99 -23.76
N GLY A 128 9.80 -5.00 -23.16
CA GLY A 128 9.94 -3.72 -23.84
C GLY A 128 10.98 -3.89 -24.95
N GLU A 129 10.57 -3.82 -26.21
CA GLU A 129 11.53 -3.50 -27.28
C GLU A 129 12.10 -2.12 -26.94
N SER A 130 13.36 -2.08 -26.51
CA SER A 130 14.14 -0.85 -26.30
C SER A 130 15.13 -0.70 -27.44
#